data_AF-A0AA39VFR6-F1
#
_entry.id   AF-A0AA39VFR6-F1
#
_cell.length_a   1.000
_cell.length_b   1.000
_cell.length_c   1.000
_cell.angle_alpha   90.00
_cell.angle_beta   90.00
_cell.angle_gamma   90.00
#
_symmetry.space_group_name_H-M   'P 1'
#
loop_
_entity.id
_entity.type
_entity.pdbx_description
1 polymer ?
#
loop_
_entity_poly.entity_id
_entity_poly.type
_entity_poly.pdbx_seq_one_letter_code
_entity_poly.pdbx_strand_id
1 'polypeptide(L)'
;MDYKMVVGSLPSSVRDAVIEECNKAEQWLQEKTREQDSLPKDADPILWSSEIKRKLEALDATCKYIMRSKPSPQGRDEANGPDRRRKSDDMQVD
;
A
#
# COMPACT_ATOMS: atom_id res chain seq x y z
N MET A 1 24.89 4.20 11.55
CA MET A 1 23.83 4.58 10.60
C MET A 1 22.72 5.24 11.41
N ASP A 2 22.45 6.52 11.16
CA ASP A 2 21.28 7.20 11.74
C ASP A 2 20.03 6.86 10.94
N TYR A 3 19.33 5.80 11.36
CA TYR A 3 18.11 5.34 10.69
C TYR A 3 17.05 6.45 10.60
N LYS A 4 16.99 7.34 11.60
CA LYS A 4 16.10 8.51 11.60
C LYS A 4 16.39 9.47 10.44
N MET A 5 17.67 9.71 10.13
CA MET A 5 18.08 10.57 9.01
C MET A 5 17.73 9.92 7.66
N VAL A 6 17.94 8.60 7.53
CA VAL A 6 17.59 7.83 6.33
C VAL A 6 16.08 7.82 6.09
N VAL A 7 15.28 7.57 7.12
CA VAL A 7 13.81 7.62 7.01
C VAL A 7 13.34 9.03 6.66
N GLY A 8 13.96 10.06 7.25
CA GLY A 8 13.66 11.46 6.94
C GLY A 8 13.88 11.84 5.48
N SER A 9 14.89 11.25 4.81
CA SER A 9 15.21 11.53 3.42
C SER A 9 14.40 10.73 2.39
N LEU A 10 13.66 9.70 2.81
CA LEU A 10 12.79 8.94 1.92
C LEU A 10 11.59 9.79 1.44
N PRO A 11 11.14 9.62 0.18
CA PRO A 11 9.85 10.18 -0.26
C PRO A 11 8.71 9.71 0.64
N SER A 12 7.72 10.57 0.89
CA SER A 12 6.54 10.19 1.70
C SER A 12 5.83 8.98 1.13
N SER A 13 5.65 8.91 -0.20
CA SER A 13 5.01 7.77 -0.87
C SER A 13 5.74 6.45 -0.64
N VAL A 14 7.07 6.45 -0.58
CA VAL A 14 7.87 5.26 -0.28
C VAL A 14 7.68 4.85 1.18
N ARG A 15 7.68 5.81 2.12
CA ARG A 15 7.42 5.53 3.54
C ARG A 15 6.02 4.97 3.76
N ASP A 16 5.00 5.61 3.18
CA ASP A 16 3.61 5.22 3.34
C ASP A 16 3.36 3.81 2.78
N ALA A 17 3.95 3.48 1.63
CA ALA A 17 3.87 2.14 1.05
C ALA A 17 4.55 1.07 1.94
N VAL A 18 5.72 1.37 2.53
CA VAL A 18 6.36 0.44 3.49
C VAL A 18 5.49 0.25 4.73
N ILE A 19 4.91 1.32 5.26
CA ILE A 19 4.00 1.25 6.43
C ILE A 19 2.78 0.40 6.10
N GLU A 20 2.17 0.60 4.93
CA GLU A 20 1.00 -0.16 4.50
C GLU A 20 1.32 -1.66 4.39
N GLU A 21 2.44 -2.04 3.79
CA GLU A 21 2.84 -3.44 3.68
C GLU A 21 3.14 -4.08 5.05
N CYS A 22 3.78 -3.34 5.96
CA CYS A 22 3.97 -3.79 7.34
C CYS A 22 2.62 -3.99 8.06
N ASN A 23 1.67 -3.07 7.91
CA ASN A 23 0.35 -3.18 8.52
C ASN A 23 -0.42 -4.41 7.99
N LYS A 24 -0.35 -4.70 6.69
CA LYS A 24 -0.94 -5.90 6.09
C LYS A 24 -0.33 -7.20 6.65
N ALA A 25 0.99 -7.20 6.89
CA ALA A 25 1.66 -8.34 7.48
C ALA A 25 1.28 -8.53 8.96
N GLU A 26 1.19 -7.43 9.72
CA GLU A 26 0.75 -7.44 11.11
C GLU A 26 -0.70 -7.92 11.25
N GLN A 27 -1.61 -7.35 10.46
CA GLN A 27 -3.02 -7.73 10.47
C GLN A 27 -3.19 -9.23 10.19
N TRP A 28 -2.48 -9.76 9.19
CA TRP A 28 -2.51 -11.20 8.90
C TRP A 28 -2.06 -12.05 10.09
N LEU A 29 -0.99 -11.65 10.80
CA LEU A 29 -0.48 -12.38 11.94
C LEU A 29 -1.46 -12.33 13.12
N GLN A 30 -2.04 -11.17 13.40
CA GLN A 30 -3.07 -11.00 14.43
C GLN A 30 -4.32 -11.84 14.13
N GLU A 31 -4.80 -11.84 12.89
CA GLU A 31 -5.93 -12.65 12.46
C GLU A 31 -5.66 -14.14 12.67
N LYS A 32 -4.50 -14.64 12.22
CA LYS A 32 -4.11 -16.05 12.39
C LYS A 32 -3.92 -16.44 13.85
N THR A 33 -3.38 -15.53 14.67
CA THR A 33 -3.25 -15.73 16.11
C THR A 33 -4.62 -15.82 16.77
N ARG A 34 -5.54 -14.92 16.44
CA ARG A 34 -6.91 -14.93 16.95
C ARG A 34 -7.69 -16.17 16.52
N GLU A 35 -7.54 -16.61 15.27
CA GLU A 35 -8.10 -17.87 14.80
C GLU A 35 -7.57 -19.04 15.65
N GLN A 36 -6.27 -19.10 15.91
CA GLN A 36 -5.67 -20.17 16.71
C GLN A 36 -6.10 -20.12 18.18
N ASP A 37 -6.18 -18.94 18.78
CA ASP A 37 -6.64 -18.74 20.16
C ASP A 37 -8.11 -19.14 20.35
N SER A 38 -8.89 -19.16 19.27
CA SER A 38 -10.29 -19.61 19.27
C SER A 38 -10.44 -21.13 19.19
N LEU A 39 -9.36 -21.87 18.90
CA LEU A 39 -9.38 -23.31 18.81
C LEU A 39 -9.07 -23.99 20.16
N PRO A 40 -9.54 -25.23 20.34
CA PRO A 40 -9.08 -26.10 21.43
C PRO A 40 -7.55 -26.28 21.42
N LYS A 41 -6.96 -26.54 22.59
CA LYS A 41 -5.49 -26.68 22.76
C LYS A 41 -4.90 -27.91 22.08
N ASP A 42 -5.74 -28.88 21.78
CA ASP A 42 -5.43 -30.14 21.11
C ASP A 42 -5.72 -30.09 19.59
N ALA A 43 -6.23 -28.97 19.09
CA ALA A 43 -6.41 -28.76 17.66
C ALA A 43 -5.06 -28.56 16.96
N ASP A 44 -5.01 -28.93 15.68
CA ASP A 44 -3.83 -28.72 14.85
C ASP A 44 -3.49 -27.21 14.78
N PRO A 45 -2.20 -26.84 14.81
CA PRO A 45 -1.79 -25.44 14.64
C PRO A 45 -2.29 -24.89 13.30
N ILE A 46 -2.95 -23.73 13.35
CA ILE A 46 -3.38 -23.03 12.14
C ILE A 46 -2.19 -22.33 11.48
N LEU A 47 -1.22 -21.89 12.29
CA LEU A 47 -0.09 -21.11 11.84
C LEU A 47 1.22 -21.86 12.07
N TRP A 48 1.82 -22.32 10.96
CA TRP A 48 3.08 -23.04 11.00
C TRP A 48 4.27 -22.09 10.86
N SER A 49 5.42 -22.45 11.45
CA SER A 49 6.64 -21.65 11.34
C SER A 49 7.09 -21.44 9.90
N SER A 50 6.82 -22.40 9.01
CA SER A 50 7.09 -22.28 7.57
C SER A 50 6.26 -21.19 6.90
N GLU A 51 5.00 -21.02 7.30
CA GLU A 51 4.11 -19.98 6.78
C GLU A 51 4.52 -18.60 7.27
N ILE A 52 4.88 -18.48 8.56
CA ILE A 52 5.43 -17.23 9.13
C ILE A 52 6.70 -16.84 8.38
N LYS A 53 7.61 -17.80 8.14
CA LYS A 53 8.83 -17.55 7.38
C LYS A 53 8.54 -17.08 5.96
N ARG A 54 7.61 -17.73 5.25
CA ARG A 54 7.20 -17.30 3.90
C ARG A 54 6.60 -15.90 3.90
N LYS A 55 5.81 -15.53 4.91
CA LYS A 55 5.26 -14.17 5.04
C LYS A 55 6.37 -13.15 5.28
N LEU A 56 7.34 -13.47 6.15
CA LEU A 56 8.49 -12.61 6.43
C LEU A 56 9.34 -12.38 5.16
N GLU A 57 9.64 -13.44 4.41
CA GLU A 57 10.39 -13.36 3.16
C GLU A 57 9.66 -12.52 2.11
N ALA A 58 8.33 -12.69 1.99
CA ALA A 58 7.51 -11.89 1.10
C ALA A 58 7.51 -10.41 1.50
N LEU A 59 7.34 -10.10 2.79
CA LEU A 59 7.40 -8.74 3.31
C LEU A 59 8.76 -8.09 3.02
N ASP A 60 9.86 -8.79 3.33
CA ASP A 60 11.22 -8.30 3.08
C ASP A 60 11.46 -8.03 1.59
N ALA A 61 11.04 -8.94 0.70
CA ALA A 61 11.14 -8.77 -0.74
C ALA A 61 10.34 -7.54 -1.24
N THR A 62 9.10 -7.37 -0.76
CA THR A 62 8.24 -6.23 -1.13
C THR A 62 8.80 -4.91 -0.62
N CYS A 63 9.24 -4.84 0.64
CA CYS A 63 9.87 -3.65 1.20
C CYS A 63 11.13 -3.24 0.43
N LYS A 64 11.98 -4.22 0.08
CA LYS A 64 13.16 -3.97 -0.77
C LYS A 64 12.78 -3.45 -2.16
N TYR A 65 11.69 -3.97 -2.74
CA TYR A 65 11.17 -3.49 -4.02
C TYR A 65 10.65 -2.04 -3.92
N ILE A 66 9.85 -1.72 -2.91
CA ILE A 66 9.33 -0.36 -2.66
C ILE A 66 10.48 0.64 -2.49
N MET A 67 11.50 0.29 -1.71
CA MET A 67 12.65 1.15 -1.46
C MET A 67 13.56 1.34 -2.69
N ARG A 68 13.61 0.38 -3.61
CA ARG A 68 14.41 0.46 -4.85
C ARG A 68 13.68 1.14 -6.00
N SER A 69 12.35 1.15 -5.96
CA SER A 69 11.52 1.78 -6.99
C SER A 69 11.76 3.29 -6.98
N LYS A 70 12.23 3.85 -8.09
CA LYS A 70 12.14 5.31 -8.31
C LYS A 70 10.66 5.67 -8.27
N PRO A 71 10.26 6.77 -7.60
CA PRO A 71 8.89 7.25 -7.70
C PRO A 71 8.65 7.64 -9.17
N SER A 72 8.03 6.74 -9.95
CA SER A 72 7.49 7.14 -11.24
C SER A 72 6.45 8.22 -10.98
N PRO A 73 6.38 9.27 -11.82
CA PRO A 73 5.25 10.16 -11.79
C PRO A 73 4.06 9.34 -12.30
N GLN A 74 3.28 8.75 -11.39
CA GLN A 74 1.89 8.45 -11.70
C GLN A 74 1.20 9.81 -11.83
N GLY A 75 1.30 10.38 -13.03
CA GLY A 75 0.31 11.31 -13.53
C GLY A 75 -1.03 10.63 -13.35
N ARG A 76 -1.86 11.19 -12.47
CA ARG A 76 -3.29 11.00 -12.59
C ARG A 76 -3.64 11.57 -13.95
N ASP A 77 -4.05 10.71 -14.86
CA ASP A 77 -4.60 11.09 -16.16
C ASP A 77 -5.75 12.10 -15.92
N GLU A 78 -5.44 13.39 -16.04
CA GLU A 78 -6.38 14.42 -16.45
C GLU A 78 -6.70 14.17 -17.92
N ALA A 79 -7.60 13.22 -18.17
CA ALA A 79 -8.23 13.03 -19.47
C ALA A 79 -9.75 13.15 -19.30
N ASN A 80 -10.21 14.36 -18.99
CA ASN A 80 -11.58 14.74 -19.32
C ASN A 80 -11.61 16.12 -19.99
N GLY A 81 -11.40 16.09 -21.29
CA GLY A 81 -11.83 17.07 -22.27
C GLY A 81 -11.67 16.44 -23.65
N PRO A 82 -12.57 16.67 -24.62
CA PRO A 82 -13.35 17.90 -24.79
C PRO A 82 -14.84 17.68 -25.18
N ASP A 83 -15.72 18.64 -24.88
CA ASP A 83 -16.76 18.98 -25.86
C ASP A 83 -17.05 20.47 -25.85
N ARG A 84 -16.58 21.12 -26.92
CA ARG A 84 -16.88 22.50 -27.25
C ARG A 84 -18.31 22.57 -27.78
N ARG A 85 -19.31 22.77 -26.92
CA ARG A 85 -20.61 23.29 -27.41
C ARG A 85 -20.55 24.80 -27.60
N ARG A 86 -20.17 25.19 -28.82
CA ARG A 86 -20.70 26.40 -29.44
C ARG A 86 -22.22 26.38 -29.34
N LYS A 87 -22.80 27.31 -28.59
CA LYS A 87 -24.08 27.93 -28.93
C LYS A 87 -23.94 29.43 -28.68
N SER A 88 -23.69 30.14 -29.78
CA SER A 88 -24.00 31.55 -29.90
C SER A 88 -25.41 31.59 -30.47
N ASP A 89 -26.33 32.23 -29.75
CA ASP A 89 -27.54 32.91 -30.24
C ASP A 89 -27.91 33.87 -29.10
N ASP A 90 -27.64 35.17 -29.24
CA ASP A 90 -28.57 36.19 -29.78
C ASP A 90 -29.67 36.47 -28.74
N MET A 91 -29.89 37.67 -28.17
CA MET A 91 -29.84 39.04 -28.69
C MET A 91 -29.67 40.00 -27.49
N GLN A 92 -28.81 41.02 -27.60
CA GLN A 92 -28.75 42.13 -26.64
C GLN A 92 -29.55 43.32 -27.19
N VAL A 93 -30.36 43.87 -26.28
CA VAL A 93 -31.15 45.11 -26.28
C VAL A 93 -30.68 46.26 -27.17
N ASP A 94 -31.65 46.90 -27.84
CA ASP A 94 -31.76 48.36 -27.97
C ASP A 94 -33.06 48.81 -27.28
#